data_AF-A0A524PV43-F1
#
_entry.id   AF-A0A524PV43-F1
#
_cell.length_a   1.000
_cell.length_b   1.000
_cell.length_c   1.000
_cell.angle_alpha   90.00
_cell.angle_beta   90.00
_cell.angle_gamma   90.00
#
_symmetry.space_group_name_H-M   'P 1'
#
loop_
_entity.id
_entity.type
_entity.pdbx_description
1 polymer ?
#
loop_
_entity_poly.entity_id
_entity_poly.type
_entity_poly.pdbx_seq_one_letter_code
_entity_poly.pdbx_strand_id
1 'polypeptide(L)'
;MEGENNMRKYIVVFIAIVLYGNLTSCQTNQKKFPELTGPYLGQKPPGMKPEIFAPGVLSTDANEFNAAFTPSGDAVYFTGKGE
;
A
#
# COMPACT_ATOMS: atom_id res chain seq x y z
N MET A 1 -6.98 53.64 17.44
CA MET A 1 -7.07 53.26 16.02
C MET A 1 -5.82 52.50 15.54
N GLU A 2 -4.61 52.86 16.00
CA GLU A 2 -3.37 52.19 15.56
C GLU A 2 -3.13 50.80 16.16
N GLY A 3 -3.45 50.59 17.44
CA GLY A 3 -3.32 49.27 18.10
C GLY A 3 -4.23 48.18 17.53
N GLU A 4 -5.41 48.55 17.03
CA GLU A 4 -6.36 47.61 16.41
C GLU A 4 -5.87 47.10 15.06
N ASN A 5 -5.22 47.98 14.28
CA ASN A 5 -4.61 47.62 12.99
C ASN A 5 -3.40 46.69 13.18
N ASN A 6 -2.64 46.88 14.26
CA ASN A 6 -1.50 46.03 14.59
C ASN A 6 -1.95 44.64 15.01
N MET A 7 -2.99 44.53 15.85
CA MET A 7 -3.57 43.25 16.26
C MET A 7 -4.12 42.46 15.06
N ARG A 8 -4.82 43.12 14.13
CA ARG A 8 -5.31 42.50 12.89
C ARG A 8 -4.16 41.96 12.02
N LYS A 9 -3.03 42.69 11.93
CA LYS A 9 -1.83 42.20 11.21
C LYS A 9 -1.24 40.94 11.85
N TYR A 10 -1.11 40.89 13.17
CA TYR A 10 -0.60 39.70 13.86
C TYR A 10 -1.52 38.49 13.68
N ILE A 11 -2.84 38.69 13.70
CA ILE A 11 -3.82 37.63 13.44
C ILE A 11 -3.67 37.09 12.01
N VAL A 12 -3.53 37.97 11.01
CA VAL A 12 -3.35 37.56 9.61
C VAL A 12 -2.02 36.80 9.41
N VAL A 13 -0.93 37.26 10.04
CA VAL A 13 0.37 36.58 10.00
C VAL A 13 0.30 35.21 10.67
N PHE A 14 -0.37 35.09 11.82
CA PHE A 14 -0.54 33.82 12.51
C PHE A 14 -1.36 32.82 11.68
N ILE A 15 -2.46 33.27 11.07
CA ILE A 15 -3.28 32.45 10.16
C ILE A 15 -2.44 31.98 8.97
N ALA A 16 -1.63 32.86 8.37
CA ALA A 16 -0.76 32.49 7.24
C ALA A 16 0.28 31.41 7.64
N ILE A 17 0.87 31.51 8.82
CA ILE A 17 1.83 30.52 9.34
C ILE A 17 1.16 29.17 9.58
N VAL A 18 -0.04 29.17 10.20
CA VAL A 18 -0.82 27.94 10.45
C VAL A 18 -1.23 27.28 9.13
N LEU A 19 -1.69 28.06 8.15
CA LEU A 19 -2.06 27.53 6.83
C LEU A 19 -0.84 26.94 6.09
N TYR A 20 0.33 27.56 6.20
CA TYR A 20 1.55 27.07 5.57
C TYR A 20 2.05 25.75 6.17
N GLY A 21 1.97 25.60 7.51
CA GLY A 21 2.40 24.38 8.21
C GLY A 21 1.56 23.14 7.92
N ASN A 22 0.28 23.31 7.57
CA ASN A 22 -0.61 22.21 7.20
C ASN A 22 -0.37 21.66 5.78
N LEU A 23 0.32 22.41 4.90
CA LEU A 23 0.59 21.98 3.53
C LEU A 23 1.72 20.93 3.42
N THR A 24 2.53 20.78 4.47
CA THR A 24 3.72 19.93 4.47
C THR A 24 3.52 18.48 4.90
N SER A 25 2.29 18.04 5.23
CA SER A 25 2.04 16.66 5.66
C SER A 25 1.21 15.87 4.65
N CYS A 26 1.86 15.42 3.58
CA CYS A 26 1.39 14.27 2.81
C CYS A 26 2.57 13.59 2.09
N GLN A 27 3.56 13.13 2.87
CA GLN A 27 4.52 12.16 2.35
C GLN A 27 3.95 10.76 2.58
N THR A 28 3.13 10.32 1.63
CA THR A 28 2.75 8.91 1.58
C THR A 28 4.00 8.13 1.19
N ASN A 29 4.59 7.41 2.15
CA ASN A 29 5.65 6.43 1.89
C ASN A 29 5.02 5.22 1.20
N GLN A 30 4.53 5.42 -0.03
CA GLN A 30 4.03 4.35 -0.88
C GLN A 30 5.26 3.56 -1.33
N LYS A 31 5.60 2.48 -0.62
CA LYS A 31 6.53 1.48 -1.16
C LYS A 31 5.98 1.04 -2.52
N LYS A 32 6.66 1.42 -3.60
CA LYS A 32 6.26 1.03 -4.96
C LYS A 32 6.31 -0.50 -5.03
N PHE A 33 5.22 -1.12 -5.50
CA PHE A 33 5.21 -2.55 -5.75
C PHE A 33 6.31 -2.90 -6.77
N PRO A 34 7.09 -3.97 -6.56
CA PRO A 34 8.18 -4.33 -7.46
C PRO A 34 7.65 -4.61 -8.87
N GLU A 35 8.41 -4.22 -9.89
CA GLU A 35 8.07 -4.52 -11.27
C GLU A 35 8.31 -6.01 -11.54
N LEU A 36 7.24 -6.76 -11.78
CA LEU A 36 7.26 -8.20 -12.02
C LEU A 36 7.63 -8.46 -13.49
N THR A 37 8.91 -8.74 -13.75
CA THR A 37 9.44 -8.93 -15.11
C THR A 37 10.30 -10.18 -15.22
N GLY A 38 10.41 -10.73 -16.42
CA GLY A 38 11.20 -11.93 -16.69
C GLY A 38 10.53 -13.24 -16.27
N PRO A 39 11.23 -14.39 -16.41
CA PRO A 39 10.70 -15.69 -16.03
C PRO A 39 10.26 -15.71 -14.57
N TYR A 40 9.13 -16.36 -14.32
CA TYR A 40 8.57 -16.52 -12.97
C TYR A 40 8.44 -15.19 -12.20
N LEU A 41 8.10 -14.10 -12.91
CA LEU A 41 7.88 -12.77 -12.35
C LEU A 41 9.12 -12.18 -11.63
N GLY A 42 10.32 -12.64 -12.00
CA GLY A 42 11.58 -12.27 -11.36
C GLY A 42 11.89 -13.06 -10.10
N GLN A 43 11.07 -14.05 -9.74
CA GLN A 43 11.32 -14.96 -8.63
C GLN A 43 12.25 -16.10 -9.06
N LYS A 44 12.93 -16.70 -8.08
CA LYS A 44 13.69 -17.94 -8.29
C LYS A 44 12.70 -19.07 -8.66
N PRO A 45 12.89 -19.78 -9.78
CA PRO A 45 12.04 -20.91 -10.13
C PRO A 45 12.08 -22.01 -9.05
N PRO A 46 11.00 -22.78 -8.89
CA PRO A 46 10.97 -23.91 -7.97
C PRO A 46 11.99 -24.98 -8.38
N GLY A 47 12.54 -25.67 -7.38
CA GLY A 47 13.44 -26.80 -7.58
C GLY A 47 12.73 -28.15 -7.54
N MET A 48 13.50 -29.23 -7.50
CA MET A 48 12.97 -30.60 -7.32
C MET A 48 12.55 -30.91 -5.88
N LYS A 49 12.90 -30.05 -4.93
CA LYS A 49 12.49 -30.17 -3.53
C LYS A 49 11.22 -29.34 -3.30
N PRO A 50 10.15 -29.90 -2.70
CA PRO A 50 8.96 -29.13 -2.37
C PRO A 50 9.27 -28.02 -1.36
N GLU A 51 8.73 -26.83 -1.60
CA GLU A 51 8.80 -25.65 -0.72
C GLU A 51 7.41 -25.00 -0.64
N ILE A 52 7.12 -24.31 0.47
CA ILE A 52 5.85 -23.60 0.65
C ILE A 52 5.79 -22.42 -0.32
N PHE A 53 4.72 -22.34 -1.12
CA PHE A 53 4.53 -21.27 -2.08
C PHE A 53 3.85 -20.06 -1.42
N ALA A 54 4.42 -18.86 -1.60
CA ALA A 54 3.88 -17.59 -1.09
C ALA A 54 3.42 -17.64 0.40
N PRO A 55 4.31 -18.00 1.35
CA PRO A 55 3.97 -18.15 2.76
C PRO A 55 3.44 -16.84 3.36
N GLY A 56 2.35 -16.91 4.13
CA GLY A 56 1.69 -15.77 4.75
C GLY A 56 0.87 -14.89 3.81
N VAL A 57 0.85 -15.19 2.50
CA VAL A 57 0.00 -14.51 1.51
C VAL A 57 -1.02 -15.47 0.94
N LEU A 58 -0.55 -16.61 0.40
CA LEU A 58 -1.43 -17.68 -0.04
C LEU A 58 -1.45 -18.80 0.99
N SER A 59 -0.29 -19.39 1.31
CA SER A 59 -0.22 -20.44 2.33
C SER A 59 -0.21 -19.83 3.73
N THR A 60 -1.38 -19.86 4.37
CA THR A 60 -1.59 -19.35 5.74
C THR A 60 -2.01 -20.49 6.68
N ASP A 61 -2.22 -20.19 7.96
CA ASP A 61 -2.84 -21.13 8.90
C ASP A 61 -4.37 -21.24 8.72
N ALA A 62 -4.94 -20.50 7.77
CA ALA A 62 -6.36 -20.56 7.49
C ALA A 62 -6.74 -21.87 6.80
N ASN A 63 -8.00 -22.27 6.95
CA ASN A 63 -8.50 -23.46 6.28
C ASN A 63 -8.74 -23.13 4.79
N GLU A 64 -7.93 -23.74 3.93
CA GLU A 64 -8.01 -23.64 2.47
C GLU A 64 -8.58 -24.95 1.92
N PHE A 65 -9.57 -24.89 1.04
CA PHE A 65 -10.29 -26.08 0.59
C PHE A 65 -10.19 -26.32 -0.92
N ASN A 66 -10.30 -25.27 -1.75
CA ASN A 66 -10.23 -25.41 -3.20
C ASN A 66 -9.64 -24.18 -3.90
N ALA A 67 -9.04 -24.41 -5.07
CA ALA A 67 -8.64 -23.39 -6.03
C ALA A 67 -9.02 -23.83 -7.46
N ALA A 68 -9.42 -22.88 -8.29
CA ALA A 68 -9.79 -23.10 -9.69
C ALA A 68 -9.23 -21.99 -10.58
N PHE A 69 -8.69 -22.38 -11.73
CA PHE A 69 -8.18 -21.47 -12.76
C PHE A 69 -9.22 -21.29 -13.86
N THR A 70 -9.32 -20.08 -14.41
CA THR A 70 -10.10 -19.87 -15.63
C THR A 70 -9.51 -20.67 -16.79
N PRO A 71 -10.32 -21.11 -17.77
CA PRO A 71 -9.80 -21.78 -18.97
C PRO A 71 -8.77 -20.94 -19.74
N SER A 72 -8.90 -19.62 -19.67
CA SER A 72 -7.95 -18.64 -20.22
C SER A 72 -6.65 -18.51 -19.41
N GLY A 73 -6.62 -18.96 -18.15
CA GLY A 73 -5.45 -18.92 -17.28
C GLY A 73 -5.10 -17.53 -16.72
N ASP A 74 -6.00 -16.56 -16.88
CA ASP A 74 -5.80 -15.16 -16.47
C ASP A 74 -6.33 -14.84 -15.06
N ALA A 75 -7.13 -15.74 -14.47
CA ALA A 75 -7.62 -15.60 -13.11
C ALA A 75 -7.60 -16.93 -12.34
N VAL A 76 -7.46 -16.81 -11.03
CA VAL A 76 -7.58 -17.91 -10.07
C VAL A 76 -8.57 -17.51 -8.97
N TYR A 77 -9.47 -18.44 -8.65
CA TYR A 77 -10.42 -18.31 -7.54
C TYR A 77 -10.07 -19.35 -6.50
N PHE A 78 -10.02 -18.97 -5.23
CA PHE A 78 -9.73 -19.89 -4.14
C PHE A 78 -10.57 -19.57 -2.92
N THR A 79 -10.82 -20.59 -2.10
CA THR A 79 -11.48 -20.44 -0.80
C THR A 79 -10.42 -20.10 0.25
N GLY A 80 -10.47 -18.90 0.80
CA GLY A 80 -9.70 -18.50 1.97
C GLY A 80 -10.60 -17.88 3.03
N LYS A 81 -10.16 -17.89 4.29
CA LYS A 81 -10.83 -17.12 5.33
C LYS A 81 -10.52 -15.64 5.08
N GLY A 82 -11.53 -14.83 4.80
CA GLY A 82 -11.36 -13.37 4.76
C GLY A 82 -10.98 -12.85 6.15
N GLU A 83 -9.96 -12.00 6.22
CA GLU A 83 -9.69 -11.15 7.38
C GLU A 83 -10.58 -9.91 7.38
#